data_AF-A0AAD9KGA6-F1
#
_entry.id   AF-A0AAD9KGA6-F1
#
_cell.length_a   1.000
_cell.length_b   1.000
_cell.length_c   1.000
_cell.angle_alpha   90.00
_cell.angle_beta   90.00
_cell.angle_gamma   90.00
#
_symmetry.space_group_name_H-M   'P 1'
#
loop_
_entity.id
_entity.type
_entity.pdbx_description
1 polymer ?
#
loop_
_entity_poly.entity_id
_entity_poly.type
_entity_poly.pdbx_seq_one_letter_code
_entity_poly.pdbx_strand_id
1 'polypeptide(L)'
;MLRATIILLLVSSLLTTTVWVLLIPYTQLASPIELGDAADKLPDKLVHLDADYHPETVKHLHWQDTYMELNVKARLGNQLFAYAALREFSTMKNSTPIIFPDYGDIAAIFKIKPRPYVQRDRSGFAQFTEMRRNISGTLAEIERLQPGNISFHGYFQSPKYFETVKREIRNEYVFVDVIATEAKEFLRSQIPKSWLGKEFIQVGIHVRRTDHVSYKFIEQLGFRFPPPSYFELAMAYFEERHSRVQFIVASDDPDWCRDFFRPFDKNVAFSTNHSAAVDLAIMASCSHSITTIGTFSWWAGWLCPGITIYYANYNKRPSWVSMVLNPSHYIPDDEYNHWIAMRREDDKNVFRKTIITEEEWEAINNI
;
A
#
# COMPACT_ATOMS: atom_id res chain seq x y z
N MET A 1 3.98 64.20 4.02
CA MET A 1 3.02 63.08 4.04
C MET A 1 2.63 62.66 2.62
N LEU A 2 3.59 62.22 1.78
CA LEU A 2 3.27 61.72 0.43
C LEU A 2 4.29 60.68 -0.09
N ARG A 3 4.97 59.97 0.83
CA ARG A 3 5.87 58.85 0.53
C ARG A 3 5.57 57.57 1.31
N ALA A 4 4.63 57.60 2.26
CA ALA A 4 4.20 56.42 3.03
C ALA A 4 3.00 55.69 2.39
N THR A 5 2.22 56.36 1.54
CA THR A 5 0.98 55.80 0.96
C THR A 5 1.23 54.94 -0.29
N ILE A 6 2.36 55.09 -0.98
CA ILE A 6 2.68 54.31 -2.19
C ILE A 6 3.31 52.95 -1.86
N ILE A 7 3.93 52.80 -0.67
CA ILE A 7 4.49 51.51 -0.23
C ILE A 7 3.38 50.56 0.26
N LEU A 8 2.27 51.08 0.82
CA LEU A 8 1.14 50.23 1.21
C LEU A 8 0.33 49.67 0.02
N LEU A 9 0.30 50.38 -1.12
CA LEU A 9 -0.44 49.94 -2.32
C LEU A 9 0.35 48.94 -3.19
N LEU A 10 1.69 48.93 -3.09
CA LEU A 10 2.53 47.92 -3.75
C LEU A 10 2.65 46.62 -2.94
N VAL A 11 2.49 46.68 -1.61
CA VAL A 11 2.45 45.49 -0.76
C VAL A 11 1.08 44.80 -0.85
N SER A 12 -0.01 45.52 -1.11
CA SER A 12 -1.33 44.89 -1.29
C SER A 12 -1.51 44.21 -2.66
N SER A 13 -0.80 44.65 -3.71
CA SER A 13 -0.91 44.03 -5.05
C SER A 13 -0.02 42.80 -5.26
N LEU A 14 1.04 42.63 -4.43
CA LEU A 14 1.89 41.42 -4.43
C LEU A 14 1.32 40.30 -3.53
N LEU A 15 0.41 40.64 -2.61
CA LEU A 15 -0.29 39.65 -1.77
C LEU A 15 -1.56 39.08 -2.42
N THR A 16 -2.08 39.66 -3.51
CA THR A 16 -3.29 39.17 -4.18
C THR A 16 -3.04 38.28 -5.39
N THR A 17 -1.83 38.26 -5.97
CA THR A 17 -1.46 37.34 -7.07
C THR A 17 -0.73 36.07 -6.61
N THR A 18 -0.34 35.99 -5.34
CA THR A 18 0.37 34.81 -4.79
C THR A 18 -0.51 33.92 -3.91
N VAL A 19 -1.79 34.30 -3.73
CA VAL A 19 -2.75 33.57 -2.87
C VAL A 19 -3.83 32.82 -3.68
N TRP A 20 -3.88 33.02 -5.01
CA TRP A 20 -4.83 32.29 -5.88
C TRP A 20 -4.26 31.01 -6.51
N VAL A 21 -3.02 30.64 -6.21
CA VAL A 21 -2.43 29.33 -6.63
C VAL A 21 -2.55 28.26 -5.52
N LEU A 22 -3.14 28.59 -4.36
CA LEU A 22 -3.22 27.69 -3.19
C LEU A 22 -4.64 27.31 -2.77
N LEU A 23 -5.60 27.35 -3.69
CA LEU A 23 -6.95 26.81 -3.51
C LEU A 23 -7.31 25.79 -4.59
N ILE A 24 -6.33 24.99 -5.01
CA ILE A 24 -6.68 23.65 -5.51
C ILE A 24 -7.13 22.87 -4.27
N PRO A 25 -8.34 22.31 -4.24
CA PRO A 25 -8.78 21.54 -3.08
C PRO A 25 -7.73 20.46 -2.78
N TYR A 26 -7.40 20.34 -1.49
CA TYR A 26 -6.45 19.41 -0.88
C TYR A 26 -6.64 17.93 -1.34
N THR A 27 -7.75 17.65 -2.04
CA THR A 27 -8.18 16.38 -2.62
C THR A 27 -7.63 16.08 -4.02
N GLN A 28 -7.00 17.03 -4.72
CA GLN A 28 -6.42 16.81 -6.06
C GLN A 28 -4.90 16.63 -6.07
N LEU A 29 -4.22 16.81 -4.93
CA LEU A 29 -2.83 16.38 -4.79
C LEU A 29 -2.86 14.87 -4.57
N ALA A 30 -2.74 14.15 -5.68
CA ALA A 30 -2.56 12.71 -5.74
C ALA A 30 -1.65 12.21 -4.62
N SER A 31 -1.94 11.00 -4.15
CA SER A 31 -1.07 10.27 -3.23
C SER A 31 0.40 10.44 -3.65
N PRO A 32 1.26 11.01 -2.78
CA PRO A 32 2.72 11.00 -2.93
C PRO A 32 3.28 9.62 -3.26
N ILE A 33 2.58 8.58 -2.84
CA ILE A 33 3.05 7.20 -2.90
C ILE A 33 2.87 6.61 -4.30
N GLU A 34 1.94 7.12 -5.10
CA GLU A 34 1.72 6.65 -6.48
C GLU A 34 1.12 7.76 -7.35
N LEU A 35 1.97 8.64 -7.86
CA LEU A 35 1.59 9.44 -9.02
C LEU A 35 1.62 8.56 -10.26
N GLY A 36 0.42 8.32 -10.80
CA GLY A 36 0.19 7.51 -11.99
C GLY A 36 -1.15 6.82 -11.89
N ASP A 37 -2.24 7.60 -11.86
CA ASP A 37 -3.63 7.15 -11.80
C ASP A 37 -4.13 6.54 -13.12
N ALA A 38 -3.42 5.52 -13.59
CA ALA A 38 -4.01 4.50 -14.43
C ALA A 38 -4.22 3.26 -13.55
N ALA A 39 -5.48 2.86 -13.36
CA ALA A 39 -5.78 1.56 -12.78
C ALA A 39 -5.14 0.48 -13.68
N ASP A 40 -4.46 -0.49 -13.07
CA ASP A 40 -3.94 -1.63 -13.82
C ASP A 40 -5.15 -2.31 -14.51
N LYS A 41 -5.14 -2.35 -15.85
CA LYS A 41 -6.12 -3.15 -16.58
C LYS A 41 -5.89 -4.60 -16.19
N LEU A 42 -6.91 -5.25 -15.62
CA LEU A 42 -6.88 -6.70 -15.47
C LEU A 42 -6.61 -7.33 -16.84
N PRO A 43 -5.76 -8.37 -16.94
CA PRO A 43 -5.60 -9.15 -18.16
C PRO A 43 -6.98 -9.61 -18.67
N ASP A 44 -7.22 -9.53 -19.99
CA ASP A 44 -8.47 -9.97 -20.64
C ASP A 44 -8.90 -11.39 -20.25
N LYS A 45 -7.96 -12.24 -19.79
CA LYS A 45 -8.22 -13.60 -19.30
C LYS A 45 -8.98 -13.68 -17.97
N LEU A 46 -8.97 -12.64 -17.14
CA LEU A 46 -9.68 -12.62 -15.85
C LEU A 46 -11.12 -12.10 -15.97
N VAL A 47 -11.50 -11.52 -17.12
CA VAL A 47 -12.84 -10.93 -17.36
C VAL A 47 -13.95 -11.99 -17.46
N HIS A 48 -13.61 -13.28 -17.50
CA HIS A 48 -14.56 -14.38 -17.76
C HIS A 48 -14.67 -15.45 -16.66
N LEU A 49 -14.14 -15.21 -15.46
CA LEU A 49 -14.03 -16.26 -14.44
C LEU A 49 -15.20 -16.40 -13.47
N ASP A 50 -16.40 -15.98 -13.85
CA ASP A 50 -17.56 -16.27 -13.03
C ASP A 50 -18.82 -16.51 -13.86
N ALA A 51 -19.14 -17.79 -14.08
CA ALA A 51 -20.39 -18.21 -14.69
C ALA A 51 -21.61 -17.90 -13.81
N ASP A 52 -21.42 -17.55 -12.54
CA ASP A 52 -22.46 -17.14 -11.59
C ASP A 52 -22.54 -15.61 -11.39
N TYR A 53 -21.71 -14.82 -12.09
CA TYR A 53 -21.79 -13.35 -12.06
C TYR A 53 -22.97 -12.84 -12.88
N HIS A 54 -24.08 -12.58 -12.20
CA HIS A 54 -25.22 -11.86 -12.76
C HIS A 54 -25.17 -10.38 -12.34
N PRO A 55 -24.85 -9.44 -13.26
CA PRO A 55 -24.88 -8.00 -13.00
C PRO A 55 -26.29 -7.45 -12.68
N GLU A 56 -27.32 -8.30 -12.77
CA GLU A 56 -28.73 -7.99 -12.53
C GLU A 56 -29.12 -7.98 -11.03
N THR A 57 -28.21 -8.36 -10.12
CA THR A 57 -28.58 -8.64 -8.72
C THR A 57 -28.50 -7.43 -7.79
N VAL A 58 -29.08 -6.27 -8.14
CA VAL A 58 -29.70 -5.35 -7.15
C VAL A 58 -30.75 -4.47 -7.83
N LYS A 59 -32.02 -4.71 -7.53
CA LYS A 59 -33.05 -3.67 -7.54
C LYS A 59 -33.46 -3.42 -6.08
N HIS A 60 -33.21 -2.19 -5.61
CA HIS A 60 -33.69 -1.54 -4.37
C HIS A 60 -32.82 -1.72 -3.11
N LEU A 61 -31.98 -0.70 -2.82
CA LEU A 61 -31.49 -0.45 -1.46
C LEU A 61 -32.67 -0.17 -0.54
N HIS A 62 -32.70 -0.75 0.65
CA HIS A 62 -33.73 -0.43 1.64
C HIS A 62 -33.30 0.82 2.41
N TRP A 63 -34.22 1.79 2.55
CA TRP A 63 -33.96 3.07 3.23
C TRP A 63 -33.70 2.95 4.74
N GLN A 64 -33.87 1.76 5.32
CA GLN A 64 -33.58 1.47 6.74
C GLN A 64 -32.16 0.92 6.96
N ASP A 65 -31.46 0.51 5.90
CA ASP A 65 -30.12 -0.07 5.98
C ASP A 65 -29.04 1.01 5.80
N THR A 66 -27.89 0.82 6.44
CA THR A 66 -26.71 1.68 6.25
C THR A 66 -25.74 1.01 5.29
N TYR A 67 -25.27 1.78 4.30
CA TYR A 67 -24.37 1.30 3.25
C TYR A 67 -23.13 2.18 3.18
N MET A 68 -21.99 1.56 2.91
CA MET A 68 -20.73 2.26 2.76
C MET A 68 -20.08 1.90 1.45
N GLU A 69 -19.69 2.90 0.67
CA GLU A 69 -18.86 2.71 -0.51
C GLU A 69 -17.51 3.36 -0.32
N LEU A 70 -16.56 2.93 -1.13
CA LEU A 70 -15.25 3.52 -1.20
C LEU A 70 -14.94 3.97 -2.62
N ASN A 71 -14.61 5.25 -2.76
CA ASN A 71 -14.33 5.88 -4.03
C ASN A 71 -12.83 6.13 -4.18
N VAL A 72 -12.13 5.10 -4.69
CA VAL A 72 -10.67 5.13 -4.84
C VAL A 72 -10.28 4.58 -6.21
N LYS A 73 -9.93 5.47 -7.13
CA LYS A 73 -9.26 5.09 -8.38
C LYS A 73 -7.76 5.03 -8.10
N ALA A 74 -7.19 3.83 -8.08
CA ALA A 74 -5.80 3.62 -7.67
C ALA A 74 -5.22 2.31 -8.20
N ARG A 75 -3.92 2.06 -7.97
CA ARG A 75 -3.30 0.74 -8.17
C ARG A 75 -3.61 -0.21 -7.02
N LEU A 76 -3.31 -1.49 -7.22
CA LEU A 76 -3.73 -2.59 -6.35
C LEU A 76 -3.44 -2.35 -4.85
N GLY A 77 -2.21 -2.00 -4.48
CA GLY A 77 -1.85 -1.83 -3.07
C GLY A 77 -2.69 -0.77 -2.33
N ASN A 78 -3.09 0.28 -3.04
CA ASN A 78 -3.97 1.32 -2.51
C ASN A 78 -5.42 0.83 -2.40
N GLN A 79 -5.91 0.11 -3.41
CA GLN A 79 -7.25 -0.50 -3.38
C GLN A 79 -7.40 -1.45 -2.18
N LEU A 80 -6.35 -2.20 -1.82
CA LEU A 80 -6.36 -3.11 -0.68
C LEU A 80 -6.47 -2.38 0.66
N PHE A 81 -5.67 -1.33 0.89
CA PHE A 81 -5.84 -0.49 2.09
C PHE A 81 -7.23 0.08 2.21
N ALA A 82 -7.70 0.59 1.08
CA ALA A 82 -8.99 1.22 1.00
C ALA A 82 -10.10 0.20 1.36
N TYR A 83 -10.11 -0.99 0.76
CA TYR A 83 -11.08 -2.04 1.12
C TYR A 83 -11.00 -2.47 2.58
N ALA A 84 -9.78 -2.68 3.09
CA ALA A 84 -9.61 -3.09 4.48
C ALA A 84 -10.22 -2.07 5.45
N ALA A 85 -10.02 -0.78 5.18
CA ALA A 85 -10.67 0.29 5.93
C ALA A 85 -12.21 0.29 5.75
N LEU A 86 -12.71 0.11 4.53
CA LEU A 86 -14.16 -0.01 4.27
C LEU A 86 -14.78 -1.15 5.08
N ARG A 87 -14.08 -2.27 5.21
CA ARG A 87 -14.53 -3.43 5.98
C ARG A 87 -14.66 -3.10 7.47
N GLU A 88 -13.66 -2.40 8.03
CA GLU A 88 -13.70 -1.90 9.41
C GLU A 88 -14.88 -0.95 9.61
N PHE A 89 -15.01 0.07 8.76
CA PHE A 89 -16.04 1.09 8.93
C PHE A 89 -17.45 0.50 8.81
N SER A 90 -17.61 -0.45 7.88
CA SER A 90 -18.86 -1.19 7.73
C SER A 90 -19.17 -2.01 8.98
N THR A 91 -18.15 -2.61 9.60
CA THR A 91 -18.30 -3.37 10.85
C THR A 91 -18.67 -2.45 12.02
N MET A 92 -17.95 -1.32 12.18
CA MET A 92 -18.22 -0.31 13.21
C MET A 92 -19.65 0.22 13.16
N LYS A 93 -20.25 0.30 11.97
CA LYS A 93 -21.59 0.83 11.74
C LYS A 93 -22.65 -0.23 11.49
N ASN A 94 -22.33 -1.52 11.65
CA ASN A 94 -23.24 -2.62 11.30
C ASN A 94 -23.89 -2.43 9.92
N SER A 95 -23.06 -2.09 8.93
CA SER A 95 -23.42 -1.65 7.59
C SER A 95 -22.92 -2.61 6.53
N THR A 96 -23.46 -2.48 5.33
CA THR A 96 -23.07 -3.32 4.20
C THR A 96 -21.97 -2.63 3.36
N PRO A 97 -20.80 -3.27 3.15
CA PRO A 97 -19.77 -2.74 2.25
C PRO A 97 -20.20 -2.90 0.78
N ILE A 98 -20.02 -1.82 0.01
CA ILE A 98 -20.29 -1.74 -1.44
C ILE A 98 -18.98 -1.44 -2.17
N ILE A 99 -18.69 -2.20 -3.23
CA ILE A 99 -17.56 -1.92 -4.15
C ILE A 99 -18.11 -1.79 -5.56
N PHE A 100 -17.72 -0.73 -6.25
CA PHE A 100 -18.12 -0.52 -7.63
C PHE A 100 -17.10 -1.16 -8.58
N PRO A 101 -17.54 -1.69 -9.74
CA PRO A 101 -16.68 -2.42 -10.68
C PRO A 101 -15.59 -1.52 -11.29
N ASP A 102 -15.82 -0.20 -11.28
CA ASP A 102 -14.92 0.80 -11.85
C ASP A 102 -13.61 0.97 -11.05
N TYR A 103 -13.50 0.38 -9.86
CA TYR A 103 -12.39 0.59 -8.93
C TYR A 103 -11.34 -0.52 -8.90
N GLY A 104 -11.36 -1.42 -9.87
CA GLY A 104 -10.52 -2.62 -9.88
C GLY A 104 -11.19 -3.74 -9.08
N ASP A 105 -11.25 -4.93 -9.66
CA ASP A 105 -12.01 -6.03 -9.08
C ASP A 105 -11.13 -6.81 -8.09
N ILE A 106 -10.93 -6.26 -6.89
CA ILE A 106 -10.27 -7.00 -5.81
C ILE A 106 -10.99 -8.32 -5.49
N ALA A 107 -12.30 -8.43 -5.78
CA ALA A 107 -13.05 -9.68 -5.63
C ALA A 107 -12.80 -10.68 -6.78
N ALA A 108 -12.23 -10.24 -7.90
CA ALA A 108 -11.63 -11.12 -8.92
C ALA A 108 -10.23 -11.60 -8.52
N ILE A 109 -9.56 -10.91 -7.58
CA ILE A 109 -8.22 -11.28 -7.10
C ILE A 109 -8.31 -12.18 -5.86
N PHE A 110 -9.25 -11.91 -4.96
CA PHE A 110 -9.35 -12.52 -3.64
C PHE A 110 -10.72 -13.17 -3.40
N LYS A 111 -10.75 -14.19 -2.53
CA LYS A 111 -11.96 -14.94 -2.13
C LYS A 111 -12.78 -14.18 -1.07
N ILE A 112 -13.16 -12.95 -1.38
CA ILE A 112 -13.94 -12.06 -0.49
C ILE A 112 -15.38 -12.56 -0.32
N LYS A 113 -15.84 -12.69 0.94
CA LYS A 113 -17.21 -13.12 1.28
C LYS A 113 -17.81 -12.34 2.47
N PRO A 114 -19.07 -11.88 2.40
CA PRO A 114 -19.92 -11.85 1.20
C PRO A 114 -19.31 -10.93 0.15
N ARG A 115 -19.58 -11.18 -1.14
CA ARG A 115 -19.12 -10.26 -2.17
C ARG A 115 -19.78 -8.89 -1.94
N PRO A 116 -19.02 -7.80 -1.99
CA PRO A 116 -19.58 -6.47 -1.90
C PRO A 116 -20.61 -6.25 -3.01
N TYR A 117 -21.67 -5.53 -2.69
CA TYR A 117 -22.70 -5.23 -3.69
C TYR A 117 -22.13 -4.30 -4.76
N VAL A 118 -22.57 -4.50 -6.00
CA VAL A 118 -22.23 -3.67 -7.15
C VAL A 118 -23.39 -2.73 -7.43
N GLN A 119 -23.15 -1.42 -7.30
CA GLN A 119 -24.13 -0.38 -7.66
C GLN A 119 -23.56 0.49 -8.78
N ARG A 120 -24.38 1.32 -9.44
CA ARG A 120 -23.94 2.33 -10.42
C ARG A 120 -24.34 3.75 -10.05
N ASP A 121 -25.41 3.91 -9.27
CA ASP A 121 -25.89 5.21 -8.81
C ASP A 121 -25.34 5.55 -7.42
N ARG A 122 -24.62 6.67 -7.33
CA ARG A 122 -24.05 7.22 -6.09
C ARG A 122 -24.84 8.40 -5.54
N SER A 123 -25.96 8.73 -6.17
CA SER A 123 -26.81 9.84 -5.75
C SER A 123 -27.29 9.62 -4.32
N GLY A 124 -27.22 10.67 -3.49
CA GLY A 124 -27.66 10.61 -2.10
C GLY A 124 -26.64 10.07 -1.09
N PHE A 125 -25.42 9.68 -1.52
CA PHE A 125 -24.35 9.33 -0.58
C PHE A 125 -23.74 10.59 0.05
N ALA A 126 -23.75 10.64 1.39
CA ALA A 126 -22.96 11.61 2.14
C ALA A 126 -21.47 11.37 1.89
N GLN A 127 -20.69 12.45 1.81
CA GLN A 127 -19.27 12.37 1.45
C GLN A 127 -18.41 12.49 2.69
N PHE A 128 -17.48 11.55 2.88
CA PHE A 128 -16.45 11.61 3.91
C PHE A 128 -15.07 11.62 3.24
N THR A 129 -14.21 12.57 3.59
CA THR A 129 -12.84 12.63 3.03
C THR A 129 -11.80 12.46 4.12
N GLU A 130 -10.88 11.51 3.93
CA GLU A 130 -9.77 11.27 4.83
C GLU A 130 -8.82 12.47 4.86
N MET A 131 -8.79 13.17 5.99
CA MET A 131 -7.81 14.22 6.26
C MET A 131 -6.66 13.58 7.03
N ARG A 132 -5.60 13.14 6.32
CA ARG A 132 -4.41 12.35 6.76
C ARG A 132 -3.58 12.88 7.95
N ARG A 133 -4.17 13.65 8.88
CA ARG A 133 -3.50 14.35 9.97
C ARG A 133 -3.54 13.58 11.28
N ASN A 134 -4.57 12.74 11.49
CA ASN A 134 -4.74 11.94 12.70
C ASN A 134 -5.66 10.73 12.45
N ILE A 135 -5.14 9.51 12.61
CA ILE A 135 -5.92 8.27 12.41
C ILE A 135 -7.01 8.14 13.48
N SER A 136 -6.65 8.30 14.76
CA SER A 136 -7.61 8.21 15.87
C SER A 136 -8.72 9.26 15.74
N GLY A 137 -8.36 10.48 15.32
CA GLY A 137 -9.32 11.54 15.01
C GLY A 137 -10.26 11.17 13.86
N THR A 138 -9.72 10.61 12.78
CA THR A 138 -10.49 10.13 11.63
C THR A 138 -11.47 9.03 12.06
N LEU A 139 -11.02 8.02 12.82
CA LEU A 139 -11.87 6.94 13.33
C LEU A 139 -13.00 7.48 14.23
N ALA A 140 -12.69 8.43 15.12
CA ALA A 140 -13.69 9.06 16.00
C ALA A 140 -14.70 9.93 15.23
N GLU A 141 -14.32 10.52 14.09
CA GLU A 141 -15.26 11.19 13.20
C GLU A 141 -16.18 10.20 12.50
N ILE A 142 -15.62 9.09 11.99
CA ILE A 142 -16.39 8.01 11.36
C ILE A 142 -17.40 7.43 12.36
N GLU A 143 -16.99 7.17 13.59
CA GLU A 143 -17.86 6.68 14.66
C GLU A 143 -19.03 7.62 14.97
N ARG A 144 -18.87 8.94 14.76
CA ARG A 144 -19.94 9.94 14.97
C ARG A 144 -20.85 10.17 13.76
N LEU A 145 -20.51 9.62 12.58
CA LEU A 145 -21.37 9.72 11.40
C LEU A 145 -22.75 9.10 11.66
N GLN A 146 -23.79 9.81 11.23
CA GLN A 146 -25.16 9.31 11.32
C GLN A 146 -25.37 8.13 10.35
N PRO A 147 -26.28 7.19 10.67
CA PRO A 147 -26.69 6.14 9.74
C PRO A 147 -27.13 6.72 8.39
N GLY A 148 -26.80 6.02 7.29
CA GLY A 148 -27.10 6.41 5.93
C GLY A 148 -26.07 5.92 4.91
N ASN A 149 -26.26 6.31 3.65
CA ASN A 149 -25.33 5.97 2.57
C ASN A 149 -24.12 6.90 2.63
N ILE A 150 -22.93 6.35 2.83
CA ILE A 150 -21.69 7.13 2.99
C ILE A 150 -20.67 6.70 1.95
N SER A 151 -20.10 7.67 1.23
CA SER A 151 -19.00 7.48 0.29
C SER A 151 -17.72 8.00 0.89
N PHE A 152 -16.76 7.09 1.09
CA PHE A 152 -15.45 7.40 1.65
C PHE A 152 -14.47 7.74 0.52
N HIS A 153 -13.82 8.87 0.66
CA HIS A 153 -12.79 9.39 -0.23
C HIS A 153 -11.46 9.46 0.51
N GLY A 154 -10.55 8.56 0.18
CA GLY A 154 -9.27 8.45 0.87
C GLY A 154 -8.66 7.09 0.62
N TYR A 155 -7.35 6.98 0.85
CA TYR A 155 -6.65 5.72 0.63
C TYR A 155 -6.53 4.90 1.91
N PHE A 156 -6.72 5.52 3.08
CA PHE A 156 -6.71 4.88 4.40
C PHE A 156 -5.50 3.95 4.59
N GLN A 157 -4.32 4.47 4.23
CA GLN A 157 -3.08 3.68 4.10
C GLN A 157 -2.46 3.39 5.47
N SER A 158 -3.15 2.66 6.33
CA SER A 158 -2.61 2.24 7.64
C SER A 158 -3.32 0.99 8.15
N PRO A 159 -2.60 0.00 8.71
CA PRO A 159 -3.20 -1.12 9.44
C PRO A 159 -4.11 -0.66 10.58
N LYS A 160 -3.85 0.52 11.18
CA LYS A 160 -4.67 1.07 12.27
C LYS A 160 -6.12 1.36 11.84
N TYR A 161 -6.40 1.50 10.54
CA TYR A 161 -7.77 1.68 10.05
C TYR A 161 -8.57 0.38 9.95
N PHE A 162 -7.94 -0.78 10.15
CA PHE A 162 -8.62 -2.09 10.07
C PHE A 162 -8.13 -3.05 11.17
N GLU A 163 -7.73 -2.48 12.30
CA GLU A 163 -7.10 -3.22 13.39
C GLU A 163 -8.02 -4.29 13.97
N THR A 164 -9.33 -4.01 14.10
CA THR A 164 -10.27 -4.96 14.71
C THR A 164 -10.69 -6.07 13.74
N VAL A 165 -10.70 -5.78 12.43
CA VAL A 165 -11.03 -6.75 11.38
C VAL A 165 -9.81 -7.38 10.69
N LYS A 166 -8.59 -7.17 11.18
CA LYS A 166 -7.35 -7.61 10.51
C LYS A 166 -7.32 -9.12 10.22
N ARG A 167 -7.91 -9.94 11.09
CA ARG A 167 -7.99 -11.40 10.92
C ARG A 167 -8.98 -11.77 9.81
N GLU A 168 -10.11 -11.09 9.76
CA GLU A 168 -11.13 -11.23 8.73
C GLU A 168 -10.54 -10.82 7.37
N ILE A 169 -9.77 -9.73 7.31
CA ILE A 169 -9.02 -9.32 6.11
C ILE A 169 -8.04 -10.41 5.66
N ARG A 170 -7.28 -11.04 6.57
CA ARG A 170 -6.41 -12.18 6.20
C ARG A 170 -7.17 -13.35 5.60
N ASN A 171 -8.37 -13.64 6.12
CA ASN A 171 -9.21 -14.72 5.62
C ASN A 171 -9.86 -14.40 4.27
N GLU A 172 -10.17 -13.12 4.03
CA GLU A 172 -10.73 -12.64 2.77
C GLU A 172 -9.65 -12.50 1.68
N TYR A 173 -8.43 -12.06 2.04
CA TYR A 173 -7.29 -11.87 1.13
C TYR A 173 -6.56 -13.17 0.80
N VAL A 174 -7.35 -14.23 0.58
CA VAL A 174 -6.89 -15.48 -0.02
C VAL A 174 -7.08 -15.38 -1.52
N PHE A 175 -6.00 -15.50 -2.30
CA PHE A 175 -6.05 -15.40 -3.75
C PHE A 175 -7.00 -16.44 -4.37
N VAL A 176 -7.68 -16.05 -5.46
CA VAL A 176 -8.45 -17.00 -6.29
C VAL A 176 -7.53 -18.03 -6.95
N ASP A 177 -8.09 -19.19 -7.30
CA ASP A 177 -7.30 -20.37 -7.67
C ASP A 177 -6.43 -20.15 -8.90
N VAL A 178 -6.89 -19.37 -9.89
CA VAL A 178 -6.11 -19.08 -11.10
C VAL A 178 -4.82 -18.30 -10.77
N ILE A 179 -4.92 -17.29 -9.91
CA ILE A 179 -3.79 -16.44 -9.51
C ILE A 179 -2.85 -17.23 -8.60
N ALA A 180 -3.40 -17.95 -7.63
CA ALA A 180 -2.63 -18.79 -6.72
C ALA A 180 -1.87 -19.90 -7.45
N THR A 181 -2.48 -20.50 -8.47
CA THR A 181 -1.85 -21.55 -9.29
C THR A 181 -0.70 -20.98 -10.12
N GLU A 182 -0.92 -19.86 -10.82
CA GLU A 182 0.12 -19.21 -11.63
C GLU A 182 1.34 -18.82 -10.77
N ALA A 183 1.11 -18.21 -9.61
CA ALA A 183 2.18 -17.85 -8.69
C ALA A 183 2.98 -19.08 -8.21
N LYS A 184 2.28 -20.16 -7.86
CA LYS A 184 2.90 -21.40 -7.38
C LYS A 184 3.70 -22.11 -8.49
N GLU A 185 3.18 -22.12 -9.72
CA GLU A 185 3.87 -22.67 -10.87
C GLU A 185 5.13 -21.88 -11.21
N PHE A 186 5.05 -20.55 -11.20
CA PHE A 186 6.21 -19.69 -11.35
C PHE A 186 7.27 -20.01 -10.29
N LEU A 187 6.92 -19.94 -9.00
CA LEU A 187 7.87 -20.18 -7.90
C LEU A 187 8.54 -21.56 -8.00
N ARG A 188 7.79 -22.60 -8.39
CA ARG A 188 8.34 -23.95 -8.62
C ARG A 188 9.29 -24.01 -9.80
N SER A 189 8.96 -23.32 -10.89
CA SER A 189 9.81 -23.28 -12.09
C SER A 189 11.16 -22.62 -11.85
N GLN A 190 11.24 -21.73 -10.86
CA GLN A 190 12.47 -21.03 -10.49
C GLN A 190 13.40 -21.86 -9.60
N ILE A 191 12.95 -22.97 -9.01
CA ILE A 191 13.77 -23.77 -8.08
C ILE A 191 14.99 -24.34 -8.83
N PRO A 192 16.23 -24.10 -8.36
CA PRO A 192 17.42 -24.69 -8.95
C PRO A 192 17.33 -26.22 -8.92
N LYS A 193 17.64 -26.90 -10.04
CA LYS A 193 17.60 -28.37 -10.13
C LYS A 193 18.46 -29.05 -9.05
N SER A 194 19.57 -28.42 -8.66
CA SER A 194 20.47 -28.90 -7.61
C SER A 194 19.89 -28.84 -6.19
N TRP A 195 18.73 -28.21 -6.01
CA TRP A 195 18.03 -28.03 -4.74
C TRP A 195 16.81 -28.94 -4.59
N LEU A 196 16.42 -29.68 -5.63
CA LEU A 196 15.30 -30.61 -5.56
C LEU A 196 15.52 -31.65 -4.45
N GLY A 197 14.51 -31.82 -3.59
CA GLY A 197 14.56 -32.72 -2.42
C GLY A 197 15.38 -32.20 -1.24
N LYS A 198 15.87 -30.96 -1.29
CA LYS A 198 16.58 -30.30 -0.17
C LYS A 198 15.68 -29.27 0.48
N GLU A 199 15.93 -28.98 1.75
CA GLU A 199 15.31 -27.85 2.44
C GLU A 199 15.90 -26.53 1.94
N PHE A 200 15.03 -25.57 1.62
CA PHE A 200 15.37 -24.21 1.23
C PHE A 200 14.20 -23.28 1.55
N ILE A 201 14.47 -21.98 1.56
CA ILE A 201 13.45 -20.94 1.63
C ILE A 201 13.49 -20.07 0.38
N GLN A 202 12.33 -19.48 0.04
CA GLN A 202 12.22 -18.42 -0.95
C GLN A 202 11.91 -17.10 -0.22
N VAL A 203 12.68 -16.05 -0.52
CA VAL A 203 12.51 -14.72 0.04
C VAL A 203 12.08 -13.78 -1.06
N GLY A 204 10.89 -13.22 -0.96
CA GLY A 204 10.39 -12.25 -1.93
C GLY A 204 11.04 -10.90 -1.72
N ILE A 205 11.55 -10.25 -2.78
CA ILE A 205 12.03 -8.88 -2.76
C ILE A 205 11.16 -8.03 -3.67
N HIS A 206 10.39 -7.10 -3.11
CA HIS A 206 9.63 -6.16 -3.93
C HIS A 206 10.36 -4.83 -4.03
N VAL A 207 10.77 -4.46 -5.24
CA VAL A 207 11.49 -3.21 -5.51
C VAL A 207 10.55 -2.22 -6.20
N ARG A 208 10.26 -1.11 -5.52
CA ARG A 208 9.56 0.03 -6.12
C ARG A 208 10.56 1.01 -6.71
N ARG A 209 10.55 1.20 -8.04
CA ARG A 209 11.38 2.20 -8.73
C ARG A 209 10.54 3.33 -9.34
N THR A 210 9.40 3.01 -9.95
CA THR A 210 8.59 3.94 -10.76
C THR A 210 9.35 4.58 -11.94
N ASP A 211 8.65 5.34 -12.78
CA ASP A 211 9.28 6.09 -13.88
C ASP A 211 10.14 7.26 -13.33
N HIS A 212 11.05 7.79 -14.13
CA HIS A 212 12.01 8.82 -13.69
C HIS A 212 11.36 10.14 -13.26
N VAL A 213 10.21 10.50 -13.83
CA VAL A 213 9.49 11.74 -13.47
C VAL A 213 8.85 11.56 -12.10
N SER A 214 8.15 10.45 -11.92
CA SER A 214 7.55 10.03 -10.65
C SER A 214 8.61 9.84 -9.57
N TYR A 215 9.76 9.24 -9.89
CA TYR A 215 10.88 9.04 -8.97
C TYR A 215 11.39 10.37 -8.40
N LYS A 216 11.67 11.35 -9.27
CA LYS A 216 12.13 12.68 -8.84
C LYS A 216 11.10 13.41 -8.00
N PHE A 217 9.84 13.33 -8.37
CA PHE A 217 8.76 13.95 -7.61
C PHE A 217 8.64 13.33 -6.21
N ILE A 218 8.68 12.00 -6.12
CA ILE A 218 8.67 11.25 -4.85
C ILE A 218 9.84 11.67 -3.96
N GLU A 219 11.04 11.81 -4.51
CA GLU A 219 12.21 12.33 -3.77
C GLU A 219 12.05 13.79 -3.33
N GLN A 220 11.44 14.65 -4.16
CA GLN A 220 11.15 16.05 -3.81
C GLN A 220 10.17 16.16 -2.64
N LEU A 221 9.19 15.24 -2.55
CA LEU A 221 8.29 15.18 -1.40
C LEU A 221 9.01 14.72 -0.11
N GLY A 222 10.15 14.06 -0.25
CA GLY A 222 10.99 13.64 0.87
C GLY A 222 11.13 12.14 1.04
N PHE A 223 10.64 11.33 0.12
CA PHE A 223 10.93 9.90 0.16
C PHE A 223 12.37 9.63 -0.24
N ARG A 224 12.94 8.58 0.34
CA ARG A 224 14.24 8.01 -0.02
C ARG A 224 14.01 6.60 -0.50
N PHE A 225 14.58 6.27 -1.64
CA PHE A 225 14.61 4.90 -2.11
C PHE A 225 15.73 4.13 -1.38
N PRO A 226 15.57 2.80 -1.19
CA PRO A 226 16.60 2.00 -0.54
C PRO A 226 17.89 1.98 -1.37
N PRO A 227 19.06 2.22 -0.74
CA PRO A 227 20.35 2.10 -1.42
C PRO A 227 20.72 0.64 -1.69
N PRO A 228 21.74 0.36 -2.53
CA PRO A 228 22.23 -1.00 -2.76
C PRO A 228 22.54 -1.78 -1.47
N SER A 229 23.17 -1.10 -0.51
CA SER A 229 23.54 -1.67 0.79
C SER A 229 22.34 -2.14 1.61
N TYR A 230 21.14 -1.63 1.35
CA TYR A 230 19.91 -2.13 1.97
C TYR A 230 19.64 -3.57 1.53
N PHE A 231 19.65 -3.83 0.23
CA PHE A 231 19.39 -5.15 -0.33
C PHE A 231 20.47 -6.15 0.07
N GLU A 232 21.74 -5.75 0.00
CA GLU A 232 22.89 -6.55 0.44
C GLU A 232 22.69 -7.11 1.86
N LEU A 233 22.37 -6.23 2.81
CA LEU A 233 22.25 -6.62 4.20
C LEU A 233 20.95 -7.36 4.49
N ALA A 234 19.85 -6.97 3.86
CA ALA A 234 18.58 -7.67 4.00
C ALA A 234 18.67 -9.11 3.45
N MET A 235 19.39 -9.31 2.35
CA MET A 235 19.69 -10.64 1.80
C MET A 235 20.59 -11.43 2.75
N ALA A 236 21.70 -10.83 3.20
CA ALA A 236 22.64 -11.44 4.14
C ALA A 236 21.95 -11.90 5.44
N TYR A 237 20.99 -11.12 5.95
CA TYR A 237 20.21 -11.50 7.14
C TYR A 237 19.61 -12.90 7.03
N PHE A 238 19.03 -13.24 5.87
CA PHE A 238 18.43 -14.56 5.64
C PHE A 238 19.49 -15.62 5.31
N GLU A 239 20.51 -15.28 4.52
CA GLU A 239 21.60 -16.21 4.18
C GLU A 239 22.40 -16.67 5.39
N GLU A 240 22.56 -15.82 6.40
CA GLU A 240 23.18 -16.17 7.68
C GLU A 240 22.35 -17.16 8.53
N ARG A 241 21.03 -17.19 8.32
CA ARG A 241 20.06 -17.93 9.15
C ARG A 241 19.55 -19.19 8.47
N HIS A 242 19.71 -19.31 7.17
CA HIS A 242 19.18 -20.40 6.38
C HIS A 242 20.24 -20.94 5.42
N SER A 243 20.40 -22.26 5.39
CA SER A 243 21.44 -22.91 4.58
C SER A 243 21.27 -22.75 3.06
N ARG A 244 20.05 -22.49 2.59
CA ARG A 244 19.71 -22.30 1.17
C ARG A 244 18.60 -21.25 1.04
N VAL A 245 18.93 -20.14 0.41
CA VAL A 245 18.02 -19.00 0.23
C VAL A 245 17.97 -18.64 -1.25
N GLN A 246 16.77 -18.72 -1.82
CA GLN A 246 16.48 -18.17 -3.13
C GLN A 246 15.74 -16.85 -2.97
N PHE A 247 16.16 -15.83 -3.73
CA PHE A 247 15.50 -14.54 -3.76
C PHE A 247 14.61 -14.43 -5.00
N ILE A 248 13.37 -13.99 -4.82
CA ILE A 248 12.39 -13.79 -5.89
C ILE A 248 12.10 -12.30 -5.99
N VAL A 249 12.54 -11.65 -7.06
CA VAL A 249 12.43 -10.20 -7.23
C VAL A 249 11.22 -9.85 -8.08
N ALA A 250 10.31 -9.03 -7.56
CA ALA A 250 9.23 -8.40 -8.29
C ALA A 250 9.41 -6.87 -8.28
N SER A 251 9.13 -6.21 -9.40
CA SER A 251 9.39 -4.78 -9.56
C SER A 251 8.53 -4.17 -10.66
N ASP A 252 8.25 -2.88 -10.55
CA ASP A 252 7.72 -2.09 -11.67
C ASP A 252 8.78 -1.71 -12.72
N ASP A 253 10.04 -2.03 -12.44
CA ASP A 253 11.18 -1.96 -13.36
C ASP A 253 12.06 -3.23 -13.24
N PRO A 254 11.69 -4.33 -13.91
CA PRO A 254 12.40 -5.59 -13.82
C PRO A 254 13.74 -5.59 -14.56
N ASP A 255 13.91 -4.76 -15.59
CA ASP A 255 15.19 -4.60 -16.32
C ASP A 255 16.25 -3.98 -15.41
N TRP A 256 15.92 -2.88 -14.73
CA TRP A 256 16.81 -2.27 -13.76
C TRP A 256 17.17 -3.26 -12.64
N CYS A 257 16.20 -4.04 -12.17
CA CYS A 257 16.45 -5.06 -11.14
C CYS A 257 17.40 -6.14 -11.63
N ARG A 258 17.30 -6.60 -12.88
CA ARG A 258 18.24 -7.57 -13.44
C ARG A 258 19.67 -7.06 -13.38
N ASP A 259 19.89 -5.84 -13.84
CA ASP A 259 21.24 -5.23 -13.83
C ASP A 259 21.74 -4.99 -12.40
N PHE A 260 20.85 -4.51 -11.52
CA PHE A 260 21.16 -4.23 -10.13
C PHE A 260 21.52 -5.51 -9.34
N PHE A 261 20.74 -6.59 -9.52
CA PHE A 261 20.91 -7.83 -8.78
C PHE A 261 21.92 -8.80 -9.45
N ARG A 262 22.38 -8.51 -10.66
CA ARG A 262 23.39 -9.31 -11.37
C ARG A 262 24.66 -9.60 -10.56
N PRO A 263 25.19 -8.71 -9.69
CA PRO A 263 26.36 -9.02 -8.87
C PRO A 263 26.09 -10.08 -7.78
N PHE A 264 24.83 -10.37 -7.46
CA PHE A 264 24.39 -11.28 -6.39
C PHE A 264 24.10 -12.72 -6.90
N ASP A 265 24.55 -13.03 -8.10
CA ASP A 265 23.93 -13.90 -9.13
C ASP A 265 23.72 -15.40 -8.86
N LYS A 266 23.82 -15.91 -7.64
CA LYS A 266 23.74 -17.38 -7.46
C LYS A 266 22.32 -17.91 -7.30
N ASN A 267 21.41 -17.16 -6.69
CA ASN A 267 20.07 -17.66 -6.38
C ASN A 267 18.97 -16.58 -6.49
N VAL A 268 19.09 -15.64 -7.44
CA VAL A 268 18.07 -14.61 -7.68
C VAL A 268 17.25 -14.95 -8.92
N ALA A 269 15.93 -14.97 -8.79
CA ALA A 269 14.98 -15.09 -9.90
C ALA A 269 14.11 -13.83 -9.98
N PHE A 270 13.59 -13.52 -11.17
CA PHE A 270 12.82 -12.30 -11.41
C PHE A 270 11.41 -12.66 -11.87
N SER A 271 10.41 -12.14 -11.19
CA SER A 271 9.04 -12.15 -11.66
C SER A 271 8.91 -11.14 -12.81
N THR A 272 8.59 -11.62 -14.00
CA THR A 272 8.48 -10.80 -15.20
C THR A 272 7.26 -11.18 -16.00
N ASN A 273 6.59 -10.20 -16.62
CA ASN A 273 5.41 -10.41 -17.46
C ASN A 273 4.19 -10.98 -16.72
N HIS A 274 4.12 -10.77 -15.40
CA HIS A 274 2.95 -11.10 -14.59
C HIS A 274 2.08 -9.87 -14.35
N SER A 275 0.81 -10.09 -14.02
CA SER A 275 -0.04 -9.02 -13.52
C SER A 275 0.35 -8.65 -12.09
N ALA A 276 0.04 -7.43 -11.65
CA ALA A 276 0.27 -6.99 -10.27
C ALA A 276 -0.36 -7.95 -9.24
N ALA A 277 -1.51 -8.56 -9.57
CA ALA A 277 -2.17 -9.54 -8.71
C ALA A 277 -1.38 -10.84 -8.57
N VAL A 278 -0.78 -11.32 -9.67
CA VAL A 278 0.10 -12.51 -9.67
C VAL A 278 1.42 -12.21 -8.99
N ASP A 279 2.03 -11.05 -9.24
CA ASP A 279 3.24 -10.61 -8.51
C ASP A 279 2.99 -10.58 -7.00
N LEU A 280 1.85 -10.03 -6.57
CA LEU A 280 1.50 -10.00 -5.15
C LEU A 280 1.34 -11.41 -4.58
N ALA A 281 0.74 -12.34 -5.33
CA ALA A 281 0.59 -13.74 -4.93
C ALA A 281 1.94 -14.48 -4.88
N ILE A 282 2.85 -14.23 -5.82
CA ILE A 282 4.23 -14.74 -5.80
C ILE A 282 4.93 -14.28 -4.52
N MET A 283 4.84 -12.99 -4.22
CA MET A 283 5.46 -12.38 -3.04
C MET A 283 4.87 -12.91 -1.74
N ALA A 284 3.54 -13.00 -1.64
CA ALA A 284 2.84 -13.54 -0.48
C ALA A 284 3.09 -15.04 -0.24
N SER A 285 3.41 -15.79 -1.31
CA SER A 285 3.72 -17.22 -1.24
C SER A 285 5.18 -17.53 -0.83
N CYS A 286 6.05 -16.51 -0.79
CA CYS A 286 7.42 -16.66 -0.29
C CYS A 286 7.42 -16.91 1.23
N SER A 287 8.50 -17.54 1.73
CA SER A 287 8.68 -17.83 3.15
C SER A 287 8.90 -16.57 3.98
N HIS A 288 9.61 -15.59 3.42
CA HIS A 288 9.91 -14.30 4.03
C HIS A 288 9.88 -13.19 2.97
N SER A 289 9.90 -11.93 3.41
CA SER A 289 9.88 -10.79 2.49
C SER A 289 10.93 -9.73 2.82
N ILE A 290 11.39 -9.05 1.78
CA ILE A 290 12.16 -7.81 1.81
C ILE A 290 11.35 -6.78 1.04
N THR A 291 10.95 -5.73 1.73
CA THR A 291 10.06 -4.70 1.19
C THR A 291 10.78 -3.38 1.01
N THR A 292 10.30 -2.56 0.10
CA THR A 292 10.78 -1.20 -0.14
C THR A 292 9.66 -0.21 0.18
N ILE A 293 9.63 0.95 -0.47
CA ILE A 293 8.55 1.93 -0.25
C ILE A 293 7.30 1.57 -1.07
N GLY A 294 6.15 2.05 -0.61
CA GLY A 294 4.88 1.95 -1.33
C GLY A 294 3.94 0.87 -0.81
N THR A 295 2.65 1.04 -1.11
CA THR A 295 1.57 0.21 -0.57
C THR A 295 1.57 -1.20 -1.13
N PHE A 296 1.94 -1.39 -2.39
CA PHE A 296 2.12 -2.74 -2.95
C PHE A 296 3.18 -3.51 -2.17
N SER A 297 4.33 -2.88 -1.94
CA SER A 297 5.43 -3.51 -1.19
C SER A 297 5.00 -3.83 0.25
N TRP A 298 4.19 -2.96 0.85
CA TRP A 298 3.65 -3.17 2.18
C TRP A 298 2.74 -4.40 2.24
N TRP A 299 1.78 -4.53 1.32
CA TRP A 299 0.88 -5.68 1.25
C TRP A 299 1.61 -6.98 0.94
N ALA A 300 2.64 -6.93 0.08
CA ALA A 300 3.50 -8.07 -0.18
C ALA A 300 4.14 -8.61 1.12
N GLY A 301 4.61 -7.71 1.99
CA GLY A 301 5.16 -8.07 3.29
C GLY A 301 4.11 -8.46 4.34
N TRP A 302 2.92 -7.85 4.32
CA TRP A 302 1.86 -8.14 5.29
C TRP A 302 1.17 -9.48 5.02
N LEU A 303 1.01 -9.85 3.74
CA LEU A 303 0.44 -11.14 3.33
C LEU A 303 1.44 -12.29 3.41
N CYS A 304 2.75 -12.00 3.36
CA CYS A 304 3.80 -13.00 3.55
C CYS A 304 3.76 -13.52 5.01
N PRO A 305 3.81 -14.84 5.25
CA PRO A 305 3.63 -15.42 6.59
C PRO A 305 4.85 -15.31 7.51
N GLY A 306 6.00 -14.87 7.00
CA GLY A 306 7.26 -14.90 7.76
C GLY A 306 7.79 -13.53 8.15
N ILE A 307 9.10 -13.47 8.39
CA ILE A 307 9.80 -12.21 8.66
C ILE A 307 9.70 -11.29 7.45
N THR A 308 9.40 -10.03 7.73
CA THR A 308 9.41 -8.95 6.73
C THR A 308 10.46 -7.93 7.11
N ILE A 309 11.52 -7.83 6.32
CA ILE A 309 12.50 -6.74 6.44
C ILE A 309 11.96 -5.54 5.65
N TYR A 310 11.95 -4.36 6.26
CA TYR A 310 11.54 -3.13 5.58
C TYR A 310 12.60 -2.03 5.71
N TYR A 311 12.64 -1.16 4.70
CA TYR A 311 13.53 -0.02 4.66
C TYR A 311 12.98 1.10 5.54
N ALA A 312 13.57 1.32 6.72
CA ALA A 312 13.05 2.28 7.69
C ALA A 312 13.52 3.73 7.44
N ASN A 313 14.57 3.94 6.63
CA ASN A 313 15.11 5.27 6.35
C ASN A 313 14.47 5.95 5.13
N TYR A 314 13.22 5.60 4.83
CA TYR A 314 12.51 6.13 3.66
C TYR A 314 12.15 7.61 3.77
N ASN A 315 12.22 8.21 4.96
CA ASN A 315 11.78 9.58 5.21
C ASN A 315 12.97 10.52 5.37
N LYS A 316 13.16 11.45 4.43
CA LYS A 316 14.13 12.55 4.54
C LYS A 316 13.61 13.58 5.54
N ARG A 317 14.47 14.06 6.43
CA ARG A 317 14.10 15.08 7.42
C ARG A 317 14.98 16.34 7.28
N PRO A 318 14.39 17.55 7.33
CA PRO A 318 12.95 17.83 7.22
C PRO A 318 12.44 17.61 5.78
N SER A 319 11.18 17.22 5.62
CA SER A 319 10.49 17.15 4.33
C SER A 319 8.96 17.20 4.50
N TRP A 320 8.23 17.32 3.40
CA TRP A 320 6.77 17.22 3.43
C TRP A 320 6.33 15.84 3.97
N VAL A 321 6.99 14.77 3.55
CA VAL A 321 6.75 13.41 4.07
C VAL A 321 6.96 13.32 5.58
N SER A 322 7.98 13.99 6.14
CA SER A 322 8.20 14.00 7.60
C SER A 322 7.16 14.78 8.39
N MET A 323 6.39 15.65 7.74
CA MET A 323 5.33 16.42 8.39
C MET A 323 3.97 15.71 8.40
N VAL A 324 3.75 14.79 7.46
CA VAL A 324 2.41 14.20 7.22
C VAL A 324 2.35 12.69 7.38
N LEU A 325 3.49 11.99 7.32
CA LEU A 325 3.55 10.54 7.53
C LEU A 325 4.24 10.24 8.86
N ASN A 326 3.48 9.62 9.77
CA ASN A 326 4.03 8.98 10.96
C ASN A 326 4.37 7.51 10.62
N PRO A 327 5.64 7.09 10.57
CA PRO A 327 6.04 5.71 10.32
C PRO A 327 5.40 4.68 11.26
N SER A 328 5.07 5.03 12.51
CA SER A 328 4.40 4.10 13.44
C SER A 328 3.00 3.72 12.96
N HIS A 329 2.39 4.53 12.09
CA HIS A 329 1.09 4.22 11.50
C HIS A 329 1.16 3.15 10.41
N TYR A 330 2.36 2.83 9.91
CA TYR A 330 2.53 1.90 8.78
C TYR A 330 3.16 0.58 9.21
N ILE A 331 3.52 0.41 10.48
CA ILE A 331 4.11 -0.82 10.96
C ILE A 331 2.98 -1.66 11.56
N PRO A 332 2.71 -2.87 11.04
CA PRO A 332 1.72 -3.76 11.65
C PRO A 332 2.21 -4.20 13.03
N ASP A 333 1.33 -4.12 14.02
CA ASP A 333 1.50 -4.78 15.31
C ASP A 333 0.59 -6.02 15.32
N ASP A 334 1.01 -7.06 14.62
CA ASP A 334 0.26 -8.30 14.52
C ASP A 334 1.10 -9.52 14.87
N GLU A 335 0.43 -10.53 15.45
CA GLU A 335 1.06 -11.79 15.88
C GLU A 335 1.60 -12.64 14.71
N TYR A 336 1.17 -12.32 13.48
CA TYR A 336 1.46 -13.09 12.27
C TYR A 336 2.72 -12.61 11.55
N ASN A 337 3.11 -11.35 11.74
CA ASN A 337 4.21 -10.74 11.00
C ASN A 337 5.30 -10.21 11.93
N HIS A 338 6.52 -10.74 11.76
CA HIS A 338 7.70 -10.21 12.44
C HIS A 338 8.38 -9.17 11.54
N TRP A 339 7.86 -7.94 11.54
CA TRP A 339 8.47 -6.83 10.81
C TRP A 339 9.76 -6.40 11.49
N ILE A 340 10.84 -6.32 10.73
CA ILE A 340 12.16 -5.89 11.20
C ILE A 340 12.59 -4.66 10.43
N ALA A 341 12.85 -3.59 11.17
CA ALA A 341 13.36 -2.33 10.62
C ALA A 341 14.83 -2.48 10.29
N MET A 342 15.22 -2.15 9.05
CA MET A 342 16.62 -1.93 8.71
C MET A 342 16.90 -0.42 8.68
N ARG A 343 17.79 0.03 9.56
CA ARG A 343 18.18 1.45 9.73
C ARG A 343 19.65 1.66 9.43
N ARG A 344 19.98 2.93 9.19
CA ARG A 344 21.36 3.42 9.10
C ARG A 344 21.58 4.38 10.26
N GLU A 345 22.47 4.02 11.17
CA GLU A 345 22.86 4.77 12.37
C GLU A 345 24.37 5.03 12.30
N ASP A 346 24.80 6.29 12.35
CA ASP A 346 26.22 6.69 12.39
C ASP A 346 27.10 5.94 11.37
N ASP A 347 26.67 5.97 10.09
CA ASP A 347 27.26 5.24 8.95
C ASP A 347 27.27 3.71 9.04
N LYS A 348 26.70 3.11 10.09
CA LYS A 348 26.51 1.66 10.23
C LYS A 348 25.06 1.28 9.94
N ASN A 349 24.88 0.12 9.33
CA ASN A 349 23.54 -0.43 9.15
C ASN A 349 23.19 -1.33 10.33
N VAL A 350 22.01 -1.14 10.92
CA VAL A 350 21.55 -1.82 12.13
C VAL A 350 20.14 -2.38 11.90
N PHE A 351 19.94 -3.64 12.24
CA PHE A 351 18.61 -4.27 12.30
C PHE A 351 18.03 -4.05 13.69
N ARG A 352 16.82 -3.50 13.77
CA ARG A 352 16.08 -3.37 15.04
C ARG A 352 14.73 -4.08 14.92
N LYS A 353 14.40 -4.90 15.93
CA LYS A 353 13.04 -5.42 16.08
C LYS A 353 12.10 -4.24 16.32
N THR A 354 10.98 -4.23 15.60
CA THR A 354 10.15 -3.05 15.42
C THR A 354 9.11 -2.90 16.53
N ILE A 355 9.54 -2.57 17.74
CA ILE A 355 8.63 -1.84 18.63
C ILE A 355 9.24 -0.46 18.73
N ILE A 356 8.79 0.45 17.86
CA ILE A 356 8.96 1.89 18.08
C ILE A 356 7.65 2.31 18.72
N THR A 357 7.64 2.63 20.00
CA THR A 357 6.43 3.15 20.64
C THR A 357 6.05 4.51 20.04
N GLU A 358 4.79 4.93 20.13
CA GLU A 358 4.43 6.31 19.75
C GLU A 358 5.26 7.34 20.53
N GLU A 359 5.55 7.05 21.80
CA GLU A 359 6.43 7.87 22.64
C GLU A 359 7.86 7.95 22.11
N GLU A 360 8.45 6.82 21.67
CA GLU A 360 9.77 6.81 21.02
C GLU A 360 9.74 7.58 19.70
N TRP A 361 8.64 7.52 18.95
CA TRP A 361 8.47 8.33 17.75
C TRP A 361 8.37 9.82 18.07
N GLU A 362 7.53 10.21 19.03
CA GLU A 362 7.35 11.61 19.41
C GLU A 362 8.65 12.22 19.94
N ALA A 363 9.40 11.45 20.75
CA ALA A 363 10.72 11.84 21.25
C ALA A 363 11.74 12.08 20.12
N ILE A 364 11.74 11.26 19.07
CA ILE A 364 12.61 11.41 17.89
C ILE A 364 12.24 12.66 17.05
N ASN A 365 11.01 13.17 17.16
CA ASN A 365 10.51 14.29 16.34
C ASN A 365 10.45 15.64 17.07
N ASN A 366 10.70 15.70 18.37
CA ASN A 366 10.82 16.95 19.14
C ASN A 366 12.21 17.60 19.05
N ILE A 367 12.81 17.64 17.84
CA ILE A 367 14.04 18.40 17.55
C ILE A 367 13.71 19.64 16.73
#